data_AF-A0A9X0WC78-F1
#
_entry.id   AF-A0A9X0WC78-F1
#
_cell.length_a   1.000
_cell.length_b   1.000
_cell.length_c   1.000
_cell.angle_alpha   90.00
_cell.angle_beta   90.00
_cell.angle_gamma   90.00
#
_symmetry.space_group_name_H-M   'P 1'
#
loop_
_entity.id
_entity.type
_entity.pdbx_description
1 polymer ?
#
loop_
_entity_poly.entity_id
_entity_poly.type
_entity_poly.pdbx_seq_one_letter_code
_entity_poly.pdbx_strand_id
1 'polypeptide(L)'
;MDEASCAGLAFVGEHQVDLYDELECSRSGAATLSARVRALSDDLLLMVEERGAEDAPSGPPRTWIYRIDALTNEHATLTELWTGWGNLQDETIAYRIQPVSQAGSQPVYRVEAMEMGDRACYMTFVDAQQMQHEAMADFAVCDRPLVGHWVSFSYQQARVAAASCQGDPECRDVESVPLIVDAQIQR
;
A
#
# COMPACT_ATOMS: atom_id res chain seq x y z
N MET A 1 18.84 -22.81 -14.55
CA MET A 1 17.96 -22.81 -13.36
C MET A 1 17.87 -21.35 -12.99
N ASP A 2 16.89 -20.66 -13.56
CA ASP A 2 16.63 -19.27 -13.21
C ASP A 2 15.94 -19.28 -11.85
N GLU A 3 16.63 -18.79 -10.81
CA GLU A 3 16.03 -18.55 -9.51
C GLU A 3 14.80 -17.66 -9.72
N ALA A 4 13.65 -18.08 -9.19
CA ALA A 4 12.41 -17.33 -9.32
C ALA A 4 12.56 -15.97 -8.60
N SER A 5 12.95 -14.94 -9.33
CA SER A 5 13.26 -13.59 -8.82
C SER A 5 12.04 -12.82 -8.28
N CYS A 6 10.86 -13.44 -8.33
CA CYS A 6 9.54 -12.85 -8.08
C CYS A 6 8.95 -13.12 -6.70
N ALA A 7 9.56 -13.97 -5.86
CA ALA A 7 9.07 -14.16 -4.50
C ALA A 7 9.32 -12.93 -3.64
N GLY A 8 8.37 -12.62 -2.75
CA GLY A 8 8.43 -11.44 -1.90
C GLY A 8 7.07 -10.84 -1.66
N LEU A 9 7.04 -9.52 -1.48
CA LEU A 9 5.82 -8.77 -1.28
C LEU A 9 5.78 -7.55 -2.21
N ALA A 10 4.59 -7.15 -2.60
CA ALA A 10 4.34 -5.91 -3.33
C ALA A 10 3.25 -5.11 -2.61
N PHE A 11 3.45 -3.81 -2.45
CA PHE A 11 2.40 -2.91 -2.02
C PHE A 11 1.51 -2.55 -3.22
N VAL A 12 0.22 -2.83 -3.11
CA VAL A 12 -0.80 -2.52 -4.12
C VAL A 12 -1.59 -1.31 -3.61
N GLY A 13 -1.06 -0.12 -3.88
CA GLY A 13 -1.58 1.11 -3.28
C GLY A 13 -1.20 1.24 -1.80
N GLU A 14 -2.01 1.96 -1.03
CA GLU A 14 -1.69 2.33 0.37
C GLU A 14 -2.13 1.30 1.41
N HIS A 15 -3.16 0.52 1.10
CA HIS A 15 -3.86 -0.32 2.07
C HIS A 15 -3.86 -1.81 1.73
N GLN A 16 -3.08 -2.24 0.75
CA GLN A 16 -3.02 -3.63 0.33
C GLN A 16 -1.59 -4.08 0.06
N VAL A 17 -1.30 -5.32 0.42
CA VAL A 17 -0.07 -6.03 0.10
C VAL A 17 -0.42 -7.37 -0.54
N ASP A 18 0.26 -7.66 -1.64
CA ASP A 18 0.24 -8.96 -2.29
C ASP A 18 1.53 -9.71 -1.94
N LEU A 19 1.40 -10.96 -1.51
CA LEU A 19 2.50 -11.87 -1.22
C LEU A 19 2.65 -12.88 -2.34
N TYR A 20 3.90 -13.11 -2.75
CA TYR A 20 4.26 -14.00 -3.85
C TYR A 20 5.18 -15.09 -3.32
N ASP A 21 4.75 -16.35 -3.41
CA ASP A 21 5.65 -17.48 -3.24
C ASP A 21 6.40 -17.81 -4.55
N GLU A 22 7.58 -18.42 -4.45
CA GLU A 22 8.44 -18.75 -5.60
C GLU A 22 7.75 -19.63 -6.65
N LEU A 23 6.84 -20.50 -6.23
CA LEU A 23 6.22 -21.50 -7.10
C LEU A 23 5.09 -20.90 -7.92
N GLU A 24 4.17 -20.18 -7.29
CA GLU A 24 3.02 -19.58 -7.96
C GLU A 24 3.43 -18.36 -8.78
N CYS A 25 4.37 -17.55 -8.27
CA CYS A 25 4.88 -16.40 -9.03
C CYS A 25 5.63 -16.84 -10.29
N SER A 26 6.39 -17.94 -10.24
CA SER A 26 7.08 -18.46 -11.43
C SER A 26 6.15 -19.12 -12.45
N ARG A 27 4.95 -19.55 -12.03
CA ARG A 27 3.97 -20.22 -12.89
C ARG A 27 2.99 -19.27 -13.56
N SER A 28 2.44 -18.33 -12.80
CA SER A 28 1.32 -17.50 -13.23
C SER A 28 1.56 -16.00 -13.06
N GLY A 29 2.58 -15.61 -12.28
CA GLY A 29 2.78 -14.23 -11.85
C GLY A 29 1.70 -13.72 -10.89
N ALA A 30 0.80 -14.59 -10.44
CA ALA A 30 -0.25 -14.23 -9.49
C ALA A 30 0.28 -14.18 -8.06
N ALA A 31 -0.34 -13.31 -7.25
CA ALA A 31 -0.14 -13.32 -5.81
C ALA A 31 -0.72 -14.60 -5.21
N THR A 32 -0.01 -15.18 -4.27
CA THR A 32 -0.48 -16.33 -3.47
C THR A 32 -1.50 -15.88 -2.43
N LEU A 33 -1.36 -14.66 -1.93
CA LEU A 33 -2.20 -14.07 -0.90
C LEU A 33 -2.26 -12.56 -1.08
N SER A 34 -3.45 -11.99 -0.98
CA SER A 34 -3.65 -10.55 -0.81
C SER A 34 -4.09 -10.27 0.61
N ALA A 35 -3.58 -9.18 1.19
CA ALA A 35 -3.92 -8.76 2.54
C ALA A 35 -4.10 -7.25 2.60
N ARG A 36 -5.11 -6.80 3.35
CA ARG A 36 -5.26 -5.38 3.73
C ARG A 36 -4.23 -5.04 4.78
N VAL A 37 -3.58 -3.90 4.62
CA VAL A 37 -2.60 -3.38 5.55
C VAL A 37 -3.14 -2.16 6.26
N ARG A 38 -2.93 -2.13 7.58
CA ARG A 38 -3.21 -0.98 8.42
C ARG A 38 -1.97 -0.69 9.28
N ALA A 39 -1.43 0.52 9.17
CA ALA A 39 -0.43 0.99 10.12
C ALA A 39 -1.08 1.19 11.51
N LEU A 40 -0.46 0.61 12.53
CA LEU A 40 -0.82 0.80 13.93
C LEU A 40 0.11 1.83 14.61
N SER A 41 1.36 1.91 14.14
CA SER A 41 2.38 2.93 14.43
C SER A 41 3.37 3.01 13.25
N ASP A 42 4.37 3.88 13.35
CA ASP A 42 5.42 4.05 12.33
C ASP A 42 6.20 2.75 12.03
N ASP A 43 6.26 1.83 13.00
CA ASP A 43 7.01 0.58 12.96
C ASP A 43 6.12 -0.66 13.12
N LEU A 44 4.79 -0.53 13.13
CA LEU A 44 3.89 -1.65 13.38
C LEU A 44 2.75 -1.69 12.35
N LEU A 45 2.59 -2.84 11.71
CA LEU A 45 1.57 -3.10 10.70
C LEU A 45 0.66 -4.24 11.16
N LEU A 46 -0.64 -4.04 10.96
CA LEU A 46 -1.62 -5.13 10.96
C LEU A 46 -1.90 -5.50 9.51
N MET A 47 -1.70 -6.78 9.18
CA MET A 47 -2.11 -7.35 7.90
C MET A 47 -3.31 -8.27 8.13
N VAL A 48 -4.35 -8.11 7.31
CA VAL A 48 -5.57 -8.91 7.37
C VAL A 48 -5.81 -9.53 6.01
N GLU A 49 -5.81 -10.85 5.94
CA GLU A 49 -6.11 -11.60 4.73
C GLU A 49 -7.37 -11.06 4.04
N GLU A 50 -7.23 -10.75 2.76
CA GLU A 50 -8.38 -10.54 1.89
C GLU A 50 -8.94 -11.88 1.46
N ARG A 51 -10.26 -11.98 1.46
CA ARG A 51 -10.94 -13.22 1.12
C ARG A 51 -10.70 -13.54 -0.36
N GLY A 52 -9.83 -14.50 -0.63
CA GLY A 52 -9.66 -15.06 -1.97
C GLY A 52 -10.85 -15.96 -2.34
N ALA A 53 -11.49 -15.66 -3.48
CA ALA A 53 -12.54 -16.42 -4.17
C ALA A 53 -13.77 -16.89 -3.34
N GLU A 54 -14.92 -17.03 -4.02
CA GLU A 54 -16.23 -17.31 -3.41
C GLU A 54 -16.28 -18.63 -2.60
N ASP A 55 -15.30 -19.53 -2.81
CA ASP A 55 -15.23 -20.86 -2.19
C ASP A 55 -14.32 -20.94 -0.96
N ALA A 56 -13.77 -19.83 -0.46
CA ALA A 56 -12.96 -19.86 0.76
C ALA A 56 -13.82 -20.27 1.99
N PRO A 57 -13.32 -21.20 2.83
CA PRO A 57 -14.04 -21.69 4.00
C PRO A 57 -14.48 -20.54 4.92
N SER A 58 -15.62 -20.70 5.59
CA SER A 58 -16.31 -19.71 6.43
C SER A 58 -15.55 -19.24 7.69
N GLY A 59 -14.23 -19.40 7.75
CA GLY A 59 -13.40 -18.95 8.85
C GLY A 59 -13.23 -17.43 8.86
N PRO A 60 -12.89 -16.85 10.02
CA PRO A 60 -12.43 -15.47 10.06
C PRO A 60 -11.14 -15.31 9.23
N PRO A 61 -10.89 -14.13 8.64
CA PRO A 61 -9.65 -13.89 7.92
C PRO A 61 -8.44 -14.08 8.84
N ARG A 62 -7.34 -14.58 8.30
CA ARG A 62 -6.07 -14.60 9.03
C ARG A 62 -5.59 -13.17 9.26
N THR A 63 -5.01 -12.94 10.43
CA THR A 63 -4.47 -11.64 10.84
C THR A 63 -3.06 -11.81 11.35
N TRP A 64 -2.17 -10.93 10.92
CA TRP A 64 -0.78 -10.90 11.31
C TRP A 64 -0.40 -9.52 11.81
N ILE A 65 0.42 -9.45 12.85
CA ILE A 65 1.01 -8.19 13.30
C ILE A 65 2.50 -8.26 13.00
N TYR A 66 2.99 -7.31 12.21
CA TYR A 66 4.39 -7.20 11.85
C TYR A 66 5.01 -5.95 12.46
N ARG A 67 6.18 -6.09 13.06
CA ARG A 67 7.08 -4.97 13.33
C ARG A 67 7.99 -4.75 12.13
N ILE A 68 8.16 -3.51 11.70
CA ILE A 68 9.07 -3.11 10.64
C ILE A 68 10.45 -2.88 11.26
N ASP A 69 11.37 -3.84 11.09
CA ASP A 69 12.74 -3.68 11.60
C ASP A 69 13.62 -2.89 10.62
N ALA A 70 13.37 -3.04 9.31
CA ALA A 70 14.02 -2.24 8.27
C ALA A 70 13.13 -2.13 7.01
N LEU A 71 13.15 -0.96 6.36
CA LEU A 71 12.43 -0.74 5.10
C LEU A 71 13.28 0.09 4.14
N THR A 72 13.42 -0.41 2.92
CA THR A 72 14.06 0.26 1.77
C THR A 72 13.15 0.13 0.55
N ASN A 73 13.54 0.68 -0.60
CA ASN A 73 12.76 0.51 -1.83
C ASN A 73 12.80 -0.92 -2.40
N GLU A 74 13.78 -1.73 -2.01
CA GLU A 74 14.01 -3.07 -2.58
C GLU A 74 13.83 -4.21 -1.57
N HIS A 75 13.94 -3.89 -0.28
CA HIS A 75 13.92 -4.87 0.80
C HIS A 75 13.14 -4.36 2.00
N ALA A 76 12.37 -5.25 2.60
CA ALA A 76 11.72 -5.06 3.89
C ALA A 76 12.15 -6.19 4.84
N THR A 77 12.49 -5.85 6.08
CA THR A 77 12.72 -6.83 7.15
C THR A 77 11.61 -6.65 8.17
N LEU A 78 10.77 -7.68 8.28
CA LEU A 78 9.59 -7.68 9.11
C LEU A 78 9.73 -8.77 10.17
N THR A 79 9.38 -8.46 11.41
CA THR A 79 9.21 -9.47 12.45
C THR A 79 7.73 -9.71 12.68
N GLU A 80 7.25 -10.92 12.41
CA GLU A 80 5.93 -11.37 12.81
C GLU A 80 5.88 -11.50 14.33
N LEU A 81 5.00 -10.73 14.96
CA LEU A 81 4.69 -10.88 16.38
C LEU A 81 3.70 -12.02 16.53
N TRP A 82 4.07 -13.09 17.23
CA TRP A 82 3.22 -14.27 17.34
C TRP A 82 1.93 -13.95 18.12
N THR A 83 0.79 -13.94 17.41
CA THR A 83 -0.55 -13.73 18.00
C THR A 83 -1.40 -14.99 18.04
N GLY A 84 -0.82 -16.14 17.67
CA GLY A 84 -1.51 -17.42 17.59
C GLY A 84 -1.59 -18.18 18.91
N TRP A 85 -1.91 -19.46 18.83
CA TRP A 85 -2.01 -20.34 20.00
C TRP A 85 -0.63 -20.74 20.54
N GLY A 86 -0.46 -20.69 21.86
CA GLY A 86 0.79 -21.06 22.52
C GLY A 86 1.82 -19.95 22.55
N ASN A 87 3.03 -20.27 23.03
CA ASN A 87 4.12 -19.31 23.19
C ASN A 87 5.24 -19.64 22.19
N LEU A 88 4.99 -19.36 20.91
CA LEU A 88 6.05 -19.41 19.90
C LEU A 88 6.85 -18.11 19.93
N GLN A 89 8.07 -18.17 19.42
CA GLN A 89 8.90 -16.99 19.27
C GLN A 89 8.45 -16.20 18.04
N ASP A 90 8.64 -14.88 18.10
CA ASP A 90 8.50 -14.01 16.95
C ASP A 90 9.47 -14.43 15.84
N GLU A 91 9.04 -14.29 14.60
CA GLU A 91 9.83 -14.71 13.43
C GLU A 91 10.20 -13.50 12.58
N THR A 92 11.49 -13.30 12.34
CA THR A 92 12.00 -12.25 11.45
C THR A 92 12.20 -12.78 10.05
N ILE A 93 11.55 -12.16 9.08
CA ILE A 93 11.61 -12.53 7.67
C ILE A 93 12.06 -11.31 6.85
N ALA A 94 13.02 -11.53 5.97
CA ALA A 94 13.44 -10.54 4.99
C ALA A 94 12.71 -10.80 3.66
N TYR A 95 11.96 -9.80 3.21
CA TYR A 95 11.27 -9.81 1.94
C TYR A 95 11.98 -8.93 0.93
N ARG A 96 12.01 -9.39 -0.31
CA ARG A 96 12.24 -8.51 -1.44
C ARG A 96 10.95 -7.77 -1.73
N ILE A 97 11.04 -6.45 -1.86
CA ILE A 97 9.94 -5.65 -2.37
C ILE A 97 9.98 -5.79 -3.88
N GLN A 98 8.93 -6.39 -4.43
CA GLN A 98 8.80 -6.51 -5.88
C GLN A 98 8.55 -5.10 -6.43
N PRO A 99 9.34 -4.62 -7.41
CA PRO A 99 9.00 -3.41 -8.11
C PRO A 99 7.62 -3.61 -8.75
N VAL A 100 6.76 -2.61 -8.68
CA VAL A 100 5.41 -2.66 -9.28
C VAL A 100 5.54 -2.63 -10.81
N SER A 101 6.03 -3.72 -11.41
CA SER A 101 6.23 -3.95 -12.84
C SER A 101 6.65 -5.44 -13.04
N GLN A 102 5.97 -6.35 -13.75
CA GLN A 102 4.80 -6.34 -14.63
C GLN A 102 4.25 -7.79 -14.62
N ALA A 103 2.96 -8.03 -14.38
CA ALA A 103 2.01 -8.46 -15.42
C ALA A 103 0.54 -8.37 -14.91
N GLY A 104 0.26 -7.31 -14.15
CA GLY A 104 -1.07 -6.77 -13.93
C GLY A 104 -0.90 -5.26 -14.02
N SER A 105 -1.76 -4.57 -14.75
CA SER A 105 -1.75 -3.10 -14.87
C SER A 105 -1.44 -2.45 -13.51
N GLN A 106 -0.58 -1.42 -13.47
CA GLN A 106 -0.53 -0.54 -12.29
C GLN A 106 -1.96 -0.28 -11.84
N PRO A 107 -2.29 -0.42 -10.54
CA PRO A 107 -3.66 -0.32 -10.11
C PRO A 107 -4.22 1.01 -10.62
N VAL A 108 -5.27 0.89 -11.44
CA VAL A 108 -5.87 2.04 -12.09
C VAL A 108 -7.06 2.43 -11.25
N TYR A 109 -7.12 3.71 -10.90
CA TYR A 109 -8.18 4.26 -10.07
C TYR A 109 -8.97 5.28 -10.87
N ARG A 110 -10.28 5.33 -10.66
CA ARG A 110 -11.10 6.42 -11.20
C ARG A 110 -11.11 7.55 -10.18
N VAL A 111 -10.59 8.71 -10.57
CA VAL A 111 -10.66 9.90 -9.73
C VAL A 111 -12.11 10.39 -9.67
N GLU A 112 -12.65 10.59 -8.47
CA GLU A 112 -14.03 11.07 -8.27
C GLU A 112 -14.05 12.54 -7.86
N ALA A 113 -13.12 12.97 -7.02
CA ALA A 113 -13.00 14.34 -6.57
C ALA A 113 -11.55 14.71 -6.24
N MET A 114 -11.25 16.00 -6.35
CA MET A 114 -9.98 16.60 -5.93
C MET A 114 -10.28 17.95 -5.30
N GLU A 115 -9.69 18.23 -4.14
CA GLU A 115 -9.88 19.45 -3.38
C GLU A 115 -8.53 20.03 -2.94
N MET A 116 -8.30 21.29 -3.27
CA MET A 116 -7.09 22.00 -2.82
C MET A 116 -7.19 22.26 -1.31
N GLY A 117 -6.35 21.58 -0.55
CA GLY A 117 -6.26 21.72 0.91
C GLY A 117 -5.23 22.75 1.37
N ASP A 118 -5.05 22.81 2.69
CA ASP A 118 -4.08 23.66 3.37
C ASP A 118 -2.64 23.12 3.28
N ARG A 119 -2.49 21.79 3.31
CA ARG A 119 -1.18 21.09 3.37
C ARG A 119 -0.84 20.28 2.12
N ALA A 120 -1.86 19.88 1.38
CA ALA A 120 -1.77 19.03 0.20
C ALA A 120 -3.08 19.16 -0.58
N CYS A 121 -3.14 18.55 -1.76
CA CYS A 121 -4.42 18.30 -2.40
C CYS A 121 -5.04 17.00 -1.86
N TYR A 122 -6.29 17.06 -1.44
CA TYR A 122 -7.05 15.88 -1.02
C TYR A 122 -7.75 15.28 -2.23
N MET A 123 -7.58 13.99 -2.46
CA MET A 123 -8.16 13.30 -3.60
C MET A 123 -8.97 12.10 -3.16
N THR A 124 -10.16 11.97 -3.74
CA THR A 124 -11.03 10.81 -3.59
C THR A 124 -11.07 10.03 -4.89
N PHE A 125 -10.87 8.73 -4.81
CA PHE A 125 -10.85 7.85 -5.97
C PHE A 125 -11.39 6.47 -5.64
N VAL A 126 -11.81 5.74 -6.67
CA VAL A 126 -12.29 4.36 -6.53
C VAL A 126 -11.43 3.40 -7.33
N ASP A 127 -11.29 2.18 -6.81
CA ASP A 127 -10.66 1.09 -7.54
C ASP A 127 -11.63 0.34 -8.46
N ALA A 128 -11.14 -0.75 -9.08
CA ALA A 128 -11.93 -1.61 -9.95
C ALA A 128 -13.13 -2.29 -9.24
N GLN A 129 -13.10 -2.38 -7.91
CA GLN A 129 -14.16 -2.96 -7.08
C GLN A 129 -15.15 -1.89 -6.57
N GLN A 130 -14.98 -0.63 -7.00
CA GLN A 130 -15.75 0.54 -6.54
C GLN A 130 -15.57 0.82 -5.02
N MET A 131 -14.47 0.37 -4.43
CA MET A 131 -14.12 0.79 -3.07
C MET A 131 -13.55 2.20 -3.10
N GLN A 132 -14.05 3.07 -2.22
CA GLN A 132 -13.62 4.46 -2.11
C GLN A 132 -12.36 4.57 -1.26
N HIS A 133 -11.41 5.35 -1.75
CA HIS A 133 -10.14 5.65 -1.12
C HIS A 133 -9.93 7.17 -1.07
N GLU A 134 -9.17 7.62 -0.09
CA GLU A 134 -8.77 9.02 0.08
C GLU A 134 -7.25 9.07 0.26
N ALA A 135 -6.60 10.00 -0.43
CA ALA A 135 -5.15 10.21 -0.28
C ALA A 135 -4.76 11.68 -0.45
N MET A 136 -3.54 11.99 -0.05
CA MET A 136 -2.91 13.30 -0.26
C MET A 136 -2.08 13.30 -1.55
N ALA A 137 -2.21 14.36 -2.34
CA ALA A 137 -1.47 14.58 -3.57
C ALA A 137 -0.72 15.91 -3.54
N ASP A 138 0.35 15.99 -4.30
CA ASP A 138 1.03 17.26 -4.57
C ASP A 138 0.06 18.23 -5.28
N PHE A 139 0.15 19.51 -4.96
CA PHE A 139 -0.72 20.54 -5.55
C PHE A 139 -0.68 20.53 -7.09
N ALA A 140 0.48 20.25 -7.69
CA ALA A 140 0.62 20.16 -9.14
C ALA A 140 -0.18 19.01 -9.77
N VAL A 141 -0.51 17.96 -9.01
CA VAL A 141 -1.37 16.87 -9.49
C VAL A 141 -2.79 17.37 -9.68
N CYS A 142 -3.28 18.20 -8.77
CA CYS A 142 -4.67 18.70 -8.77
C CYS A 142 -4.93 19.84 -9.74
N ASP A 143 -3.89 20.49 -10.26
CA ASP A 143 -4.00 21.40 -11.39
C ASP A 143 -4.34 20.68 -12.72
N ARG A 144 -4.27 19.34 -12.75
CA ARG A 144 -4.56 18.53 -13.94
C ARG A 144 -6.04 18.10 -13.97
N PRO A 145 -6.65 17.97 -15.16
CA PRO A 145 -8.04 17.53 -15.30
C PRO A 145 -8.15 15.99 -15.16
N LEU A 146 -8.00 15.47 -13.94
CA LEU A 146 -7.99 14.02 -13.68
C LEU A 146 -9.36 13.46 -13.30
N VAL A 147 -10.30 14.28 -12.81
CA VAL A 147 -11.63 13.83 -12.37
C VAL A 147 -12.37 13.10 -13.49
N GLY A 148 -12.88 11.91 -13.19
CA GLY A 148 -13.58 11.03 -14.12
C GLY A 148 -12.65 10.14 -14.96
N HIS A 149 -11.33 10.34 -14.90
CA HIS A 149 -10.37 9.52 -15.62
C HIS A 149 -9.85 8.36 -14.77
N TRP A 150 -9.57 7.27 -15.45
CA TRP A 150 -8.81 6.15 -14.92
C TRP A 150 -7.32 6.50 -14.98
N VAL A 151 -6.65 6.50 -13.83
CA VAL A 151 -5.26 6.92 -13.69
C VAL A 151 -4.46 5.90 -12.90
N SER A 152 -3.17 5.80 -13.19
CA SER A 152 -2.21 5.15 -12.28
C SER A 152 -1.44 6.21 -11.51
N PHE A 153 -1.21 5.96 -10.21
CA PHE A 153 -0.54 6.91 -9.32
C PHE A 153 0.93 6.55 -9.09
N SER A 154 1.75 7.57 -8.89
CA SER A 154 3.12 7.44 -8.36
C SER A 154 3.22 8.16 -7.03
N TYR A 155 3.87 7.51 -6.06
CA TYR A 155 3.95 7.97 -4.68
C TYR A 155 5.39 8.30 -4.28
N GLN A 156 5.53 9.25 -3.36
CA GLN A 156 6.78 9.54 -2.67
C GLN A 156 6.51 9.84 -1.20
N GLN A 157 7.42 9.44 -0.32
CA GLN A 157 7.40 9.90 1.07
C GLN A 157 7.72 11.39 1.12
N ALA A 158 6.77 12.20 1.58
CA ALA A 158 6.90 13.64 1.70
C ALA A 158 6.66 14.09 3.14
N ARG A 159 7.36 15.14 3.56
CA ARG A 159 7.14 15.78 4.87
C ARG A 159 6.13 16.90 4.68
N VAL A 160 4.94 16.75 5.23
CA VAL A 160 3.88 17.77 5.25
C VAL A 160 3.71 18.32 6.66
N ALA A 161 3.05 19.46 6.81
CA ALA A 161 2.71 19.99 8.13
C ALA A 161 1.86 18.95 8.89
N ALA A 162 2.21 18.65 10.14
CA ALA A 162 1.53 17.62 10.93
C ALA A 162 0.05 17.97 11.15
N ALA A 163 -0.81 16.95 11.32
CA ALA A 163 -2.24 17.16 11.62
C ALA A 163 -2.47 18.05 12.86
N SER A 164 -1.54 18.00 13.83
CA SER A 164 -1.54 18.85 15.03
C SER A 164 -1.48 20.34 14.73
N CYS A 165 -0.93 20.76 13.59
CA CYS A 165 -0.74 22.17 13.28
C CYS A 165 -2.02 22.94 12.95
N GLN A 166 -3.12 22.26 12.56
CA GLN A 166 -4.42 22.91 12.27
C GLN A 166 -4.34 24.16 11.36
N GLY A 167 -3.39 24.18 10.41
CA GLY A 167 -3.19 25.29 9.49
C GLY A 167 -2.40 26.48 10.07
N ASP A 168 -1.76 26.35 11.24
CA ASP A 168 -0.87 27.37 11.79
C ASP A 168 0.45 27.44 10.99
N PRO A 169 0.72 28.55 10.29
CA PRO A 169 1.93 28.71 9.47
C PRO A 169 3.22 28.80 10.30
N GLU A 170 3.15 29.08 11.60
CA GLU A 170 4.33 29.12 12.49
C GLU A 170 4.63 27.73 13.11
N CYS A 171 3.75 26.75 12.92
CA CYS A 171 3.93 25.39 13.40
C CYS A 171 5.07 24.70 12.64
N ARG A 172 6.00 24.09 13.37
CA ARG A 172 7.18 23.40 12.81
C ARG A 172 7.05 21.88 12.82
N ASP A 173 5.93 21.37 13.32
CA ASP A 173 5.69 19.94 13.37
C ASP A 173 5.41 19.43 11.96
N VAL A 174 6.12 18.38 11.57
CA VAL A 174 5.98 17.76 10.26
C VAL A 174 5.78 16.26 10.41
N GLU A 175 4.97 15.70 9.52
CA GLU A 175 4.62 14.29 9.45
C GLU A 175 5.09 13.73 8.10
N SER A 176 5.61 12.51 8.10
CA SER A 176 5.95 11.81 6.86
C SER A 176 4.73 11.09 6.36
N VAL A 177 4.24 11.46 5.17
CA VAL A 177 3.05 10.85 4.57
C VAL A 177 3.39 10.37 3.15
N PRO A 178 2.75 9.28 2.68
CA PRO A 178 2.75 8.97 1.25
C PRO A 178 2.00 10.09 0.51
N LEU A 179 2.68 10.72 -0.44
CA LEU A 179 2.12 11.79 -1.26
C LEU A 179 2.10 11.35 -2.72
N ILE A 180 0.96 11.51 -3.38
CA ILE A 180 0.84 11.28 -4.82
C ILE A 180 1.54 12.43 -5.55
N VAL A 181 2.65 12.11 -6.23
CA VAL A 181 3.47 13.08 -6.96
C VAL A 181 3.24 13.04 -8.46
N ASP A 182 2.69 11.94 -8.99
CA ASP A 182 2.25 11.84 -10.37
C ASP A 182 1.00 10.98 -10.54
N ALA A 183 0.26 11.24 -11.62
CA ALA A 183 -0.96 10.56 -12.00
C ALA A 183 -1.02 10.50 -13.53
N GLN A 184 -0.99 9.28 -14.08
CA GLN A 184 -0.97 9.04 -15.52
C GLN A 184 -2.31 8.50 -15.97
N ILE A 185 -3.00 9.25 -16.84
CA ILE A 185 -4.27 8.82 -17.43
C ILE A 185 -4.03 7.59 -18.30
N GLN A 186 -4.72 6.51 -17.97
CA GLN A 186 -4.78 5.29 -18.75
C GLN A 186 -5.85 5.46 -19.83
N ARG A 187 -5.48 5.19 -21.09
CA ARG A 187 -6.38 5.27 -22.25
C ARG A 187 -7.04 3.94 -22.54
#